data_AF-A0AAD4TFV6-F1
#
_entry.id   AF-A0AAD4TFV6-F1
#
_cell.length_a   1.000
_cell.length_b   1.000
_cell.length_c   1.000
_cell.angle_alpha   90.00
_cell.angle_beta   90.00
_cell.angle_gamma   90.00
#
_symmetry.space_group_name_H-M   'P 1'
#
loop_
_entity.id
_entity.type
_entity.pdbx_description
1 polymer ?
#
loop_
_entity_poly.entity_id
_entity_poly.type
_entity_poly.pdbx_seq_one_letter_code
_entity_poly.pdbx_strand_id
1 'polypeptide(L)'
;MLEFVLSLALSGALFSWTKPALVISGINKGSRCGNHIYCLGAVAGARDALISGVPSLSISLDWKTDESKESDFNEATDVCSPLIHAAIRDIEAEVFPRSCSLNIEVPTSPSTNKVN
;
A
#
# COMPACT_ATOMS: atom_id res chain seq x y z
N MET A 1 -4.78 -13.37 -5.25
CA MET A 1 -4.35 -12.81 -6.54
C MET A 1 -3.10 -11.93 -6.38
N LEU A 2 -3.08 -10.98 -5.44
CA LEU A 2 -1.91 -10.13 -5.15
C LEU A 2 -0.63 -10.88 -4.76
N GLU A 3 -0.71 -11.91 -3.92
CA GLU A 3 0.46 -12.74 -3.55
C GLU A 3 1.13 -13.43 -4.76
N PHE A 4 0.34 -13.75 -5.79
CA PHE A 4 0.83 -14.43 -6.99
C PHE A 4 1.63 -13.47 -7.88
N VAL A 5 1.19 -12.21 -7.99
CA VAL A 5 1.90 -11.15 -8.74
C VAL A 5 3.22 -10.81 -8.05
N LEU A 6 3.20 -10.75 -6.72
CA LEU A 6 4.39 -10.47 -5.93
C LEU A 6 5.41 -11.62 -5.99
N SER A 7 4.97 -12.87 -5.86
CA SER A 7 5.84 -14.05 -6.05
C SER A 7 6.46 -14.09 -7.45
N LEU A 8 5.73 -13.65 -8.48
CA LEU A 8 6.25 -13.57 -9.85
C LEU A 8 7.29 -12.44 -10.01
N ALA A 9 7.08 -11.30 -9.34
CA ALA A 9 8.04 -10.20 -9.32
C ALA A 9 9.33 -10.55 -8.56
N LEU A 10 9.20 -11.22 -7.41
CA LEU A 10 10.33 -11.61 -6.56
C LEU A 10 11.09 -12.83 -7.08
N SER A 11 10.43 -13.74 -7.81
CA SER A 11 11.08 -14.92 -8.42
C SER A 11 12.00 -14.58 -9.59
N GLY A 12 12.09 -13.30 -9.99
CA GLY A 12 12.85 -12.86 -11.15
C GLY A 12 12.21 -13.20 -12.50
N ALA A 13 10.99 -13.75 -12.50
CA ALA A 13 10.24 -14.03 -13.71
C ALA A 13 9.78 -12.74 -14.42
N LEU A 14 9.53 -11.66 -13.66
CA LEU A 14 9.27 -10.32 -14.20
C LEU A 14 10.53 -9.43 -14.23
N PHE A 15 11.40 -9.54 -13.23
CA PHE A 15 12.62 -8.73 -13.11
C PHE A 15 13.82 -9.63 -12.83
N SER A 16 14.38 -10.22 -13.88
CA SER A 16 15.38 -11.30 -13.78
C SER A 16 16.74 -10.89 -13.18
N TRP A 17 16.95 -9.61 -12.91
CA TRP A 17 18.26 -9.05 -12.54
C TRP A 17 18.25 -8.07 -11.37
N THR A 18 17.09 -7.71 -10.81
CA THR A 18 17.00 -6.70 -9.75
C THR A 18 15.88 -6.99 -8.77
N LYS A 19 16.23 -7.02 -7.48
CA LYS A 19 15.24 -7.06 -6.39
C LYS A 19 14.55 -5.69 -6.33
N PRO A 20 13.21 -5.62 -6.21
CA PRO A 20 12.51 -4.35 -6.08
C PRO A 20 12.95 -3.61 -4.80
N ALA A 21 13.10 -2.29 -4.89
CA ALA A 21 13.45 -1.45 -3.76
C ALA A 21 12.26 -1.26 -2.79
N LEU A 22 11.04 -1.26 -3.32
CA LEU A 22 9.81 -1.08 -2.57
C LEU A 22 8.67 -1.85 -3.23
N VAL A 23 7.80 -2.45 -2.42
CA VAL A 23 6.55 -3.07 -2.87
C VAL A 23 5.37 -2.28 -2.33
N ILE A 24 4.45 -1.86 -3.20
CA ILE A 24 3.22 -1.16 -2.80
C ILE A 24 2.02 -2.01 -3.19
N SER A 25 1.12 -2.22 -2.23
CA SER A 25 -0.05 -3.08 -2.34
C SER A 25 -1.33 -2.28 -2.07
N GLY A 26 -2.07 -1.90 -3.12
CA GLY A 26 -3.24 -1.02 -3.02
C GLY A 26 -3.55 -0.27 -4.33
N ILE A 27 -4.44 0.74 -4.33
CA ILE A 27 -5.32 1.16 -3.22
C ILE A 27 -6.51 0.20 -3.15
N ASN A 28 -6.62 -0.56 -2.06
CA ASN A 28 -7.71 -1.51 -1.91
C ASN A 28 -9.00 -0.83 -1.44
N LYS A 29 -10.16 -1.35 -1.87
CA LYS A 29 -11.48 -0.94 -1.41
C LYS A 29 -11.72 -1.54 -0.02
N GLY A 30 -11.43 -0.79 1.04
CA GLY A 30 -11.74 -1.16 2.41
C GLY A 30 -13.24 -1.01 2.66
N SER A 31 -13.90 -2.05 3.16
CA SER A 31 -15.32 -1.99 3.55
C SER A 31 -15.40 -2.03 5.07
N ARG A 32 -16.11 -1.08 5.70
CA ARG A 32 -16.51 -1.18 7.10
C ARG A 32 -17.61 -2.23 7.27
N CYS A 33 -17.27 -3.50 7.07
CA CYS A 33 -18.00 -4.55 7.74
C CYS A 33 -17.41 -4.64 9.15
N GLY A 34 -18.13 -4.12 10.14
CA GLY A 34 -17.72 -4.17 11.55
C GLY A 34 -17.15 -5.56 11.87
N ASN A 35 -15.91 -5.58 12.34
CA ASN A 35 -15.11 -6.76 12.72
C ASN A 35 -14.46 -7.65 11.65
N HIS A 36 -14.43 -7.29 10.35
CA HIS A 36 -13.86 -8.21 9.35
C HIS A 36 -12.74 -7.61 8.50
N ILE A 37 -11.49 -7.76 8.99
CA ILE A 37 -10.37 -8.56 8.45
C ILE A 37 -10.21 -8.68 6.89
N TYR A 38 -10.78 -7.80 6.07
CA TYR A 38 -10.60 -7.84 4.61
C TYR A 38 -9.44 -6.97 4.09
N CYS A 39 -8.65 -6.37 4.98
CA CYS A 39 -7.31 -5.86 4.67
C CYS A 39 -6.27 -6.96 4.42
N LEU A 40 -6.63 -8.24 4.62
CA LEU A 40 -5.72 -9.38 4.48
C LEU A 40 -5.01 -9.43 3.13
N GLY A 41 -5.66 -9.09 2.00
CA GLY A 41 -5.00 -9.19 0.69
C GLY A 41 -3.88 -8.16 0.49
N ALA A 42 -4.11 -6.91 0.90
CA ALA A 42 -3.12 -5.85 0.76
C ALA A 42 -1.98 -6.04 1.77
N VAL A 43 -2.34 -6.37 3.02
CA VAL A 43 -1.41 -6.61 4.13
C VAL A 43 -0.62 -7.90 3.93
N ALA A 44 -1.22 -8.97 3.38
CA ALA A 44 -0.49 -10.21 3.11
C ALA A 44 0.54 -10.03 2.00
N GLY A 45 0.20 -9.32 0.92
CA GLY A 45 1.19 -8.95 -0.10
C GLY A 45 2.33 -8.11 0.49
N ALA A 46 2.04 -7.13 1.34
CA ALA A 46 3.09 -6.36 2.02
C ALA A 46 3.95 -7.24 2.96
N ARG A 47 3.33 -8.20 3.65
CA ARG A 47 4.05 -9.15 4.53
C ARG A 47 4.96 -10.09 3.76
N ASP A 48 4.52 -10.62 2.63
CA ASP A 48 5.35 -11.53 1.81
C ASP A 48 6.58 -10.81 1.24
N ALA A 49 6.42 -9.55 0.85
CA ALA A 49 7.54 -8.69 0.45
C ALA A 49 8.52 -8.50 1.61
N LEU A 50 7.99 -8.27 2.82
CA LEU A 50 8.79 -8.07 4.02
C LEU A 50 9.58 -9.32 4.41
N ILE A 51 8.95 -10.49 4.35
CA ILE A 51 9.60 -11.80 4.58
C ILE A 51 10.74 -12.00 3.58
N SER A 52 10.54 -11.54 2.34
CA SER A 52 11.56 -11.56 1.29
C SER A 52 12.63 -10.48 1.46
N GLY A 53 12.57 -9.68 2.53
CA GLY A 53 13.52 -8.60 2.84
C GLY A 53 13.39 -7.41 1.92
N VAL A 54 12.19 -7.14 1.39
CA VAL A 54 11.86 -5.94 0.61
C VAL A 54 10.96 -5.04 1.47
N PRO A 55 11.29 -3.75 1.63
CA PRO A 55 10.38 -2.77 2.24
C PRO A 55 9.01 -2.76 1.55
N SER A 56 7.94 -2.64 2.32
CA SER A 56 6.58 -2.74 1.76
C SER A 56 5.56 -1.76 2.37
N LEU A 57 4.65 -1.29 1.52
CA LEU A 57 3.52 -0.44 1.88
C LEU A 57 2.21 -1.11 1.47
N SER A 58 1.19 -1.05 2.32
CA SER A 58 -0.19 -1.36 1.96
C SER A 58 -1.06 -0.12 2.08
N ILE A 59 -1.89 0.14 1.07
CA ILE A 59 -2.80 1.30 1.04
C ILE A 59 -4.24 0.80 0.86
N SER A 60 -5.13 1.30 1.71
CA SER A 60 -6.56 0.99 1.66
C SER A 60 -7.37 2.27 1.82
N LEU A 61 -8.46 2.39 1.06
CA LEU A 61 -9.44 3.45 1.17
C LEU A 61 -10.65 2.93 1.95
N ASP A 62 -11.06 3.63 2.99
CA ASP A 62 -12.28 3.38 3.76
C ASP A 62 -13.51 3.71 2.90
N TRP A 63 -13.88 2.76 2.03
CA TRP A 63 -14.95 2.90 1.08
C TRP A 63 -16.31 2.71 1.74
N LYS A 64 -17.21 3.64 1.48
CA LYS A 64 -18.62 3.54 1.85
C LYS A 64 -19.48 3.51 0.60
N THR A 65 -20.29 2.47 0.46
CA THR A 65 -21.11 2.24 -0.74
C THR A 65 -22.02 3.42 -1.10
N ASP A 66 -22.51 4.16 -0.10
CA ASP A 66 -23.46 5.26 -0.29
C ASP A 66 -22.81 6.66 -0.29
N GLU A 67 -21.52 6.77 0.06
CA GLU A 67 -20.82 8.06 0.17
C GLU A 67 -19.62 8.17 -0.79
N SER A 68 -18.93 7.05 -1.06
CA SER A 68 -17.71 7.02 -1.85
C SER A 68 -17.95 7.04 -3.34
N LYS A 69 -17.04 7.69 -4.04
CA LYS A 69 -16.97 7.80 -5.50
C LYS A 69 -15.62 7.32 -5.99
N GLU A 70 -15.54 6.95 -7.26
CA GLU A 70 -14.26 6.55 -7.85
C GLU A 70 -13.21 7.67 -7.79
N SER A 71 -13.63 8.93 -7.77
CA SER A 71 -12.74 10.08 -7.54
C SER A 71 -11.97 10.01 -6.23
N ASP A 72 -12.51 9.33 -5.22
CA ASP A 72 -11.88 9.22 -3.91
C ASP A 72 -10.63 8.34 -3.95
N PHE A 73 -10.51 7.43 -4.94
CA PHE A 73 -9.25 6.71 -5.19
C PHE A 73 -8.15 7.63 -5.74
N ASN A 74 -8.52 8.60 -6.57
CA ASN A 74 -7.56 9.59 -7.07
C ASN A 74 -7.10 10.49 -5.92
N GLU A 75 -8.03 10.97 -5.09
CA GLU A 75 -7.70 11.76 -3.90
C GLU A 75 -6.86 10.97 -2.89
N ALA A 76 -7.14 9.68 -2.69
CA ALA A 76 -6.33 8.80 -1.86
C ALA A 76 -4.92 8.64 -2.41
N THR A 77 -4.77 8.55 -3.74
CA THR A 77 -3.45 8.52 -4.39
C THR A 77 -2.69 9.82 -4.15
N ASP A 78 -3.35 10.97 -4.29
CA ASP A 78 -2.74 12.29 -4.06
C ASP A 78 -2.27 12.46 -2.61
N VAL A 79 -3.07 12.01 -1.64
CA VAL A 79 -2.71 12.04 -0.21
C VAL A 79 -1.56 11.09 0.11
N CYS A 80 -1.51 9.92 -0.54
CA CYS A 80 -0.44 8.94 -0.34
C CYS A 80 0.86 9.26 -1.10
N SER A 81 0.81 10.05 -2.17
CA SER A 81 2.00 10.43 -2.96
C SER A 81 3.18 10.95 -2.13
N PRO A 82 3.02 11.94 -1.22
CA PRO A 82 4.13 12.40 -0.39
C PRO A 82 4.67 11.33 0.56
N LEU A 83 3.82 10.42 1.07
CA LEU A 83 4.25 9.31 1.92
C LEU A 83 5.07 8.28 1.13
N ILE A 84 4.65 7.97 -0.10
CA ILE A 84 5.39 7.06 -1.00
C ILE A 84 6.75 7.68 -1.35
N HIS A 85 6.79 8.97 -1.70
CA HIS A 85 8.05 9.66 -1.98
C HIS A 85 8.97 9.72 -0.76
N ALA A 86 8.43 9.95 0.44
CA ALA A 86 9.21 9.90 1.68
C ALA A 86 9.78 8.50 1.92
N ALA A 87 8.98 7.45 1.75
CA ALA A 87 9.43 6.07 1.89
C ALA A 87 10.55 5.72 0.91
N ILE A 88 10.42 6.10 -0.37
CA ILE A 88 11.48 5.89 -1.38
C ILE A 88 12.76 6.61 -0.97
N ARG A 89 12.67 7.89 -0.58
CA ARG A 89 13.83 8.68 -0.13
C ARG A 89 14.52 8.03 1.07
N ASP A 90 13.75 7.54 2.03
CA ASP A 90 14.28 6.89 3.23
C ASP A 90 14.93 5.54 2.90
N ILE A 91 14.42 4.82 1.89
CA ILE A 91 15.01 3.57 1.39
C ILE A 91 16.36 3.87 0.71
N GLU A 92 16.42 4.88 -0.15
CA GLU A 92 17.65 5.31 -0.83
C GLU A 92 18.70 5.82 0.15
N ALA A 93 18.29 6.46 1.25
CA ALA A 93 19.16 6.94 2.31
C ALA A 93 19.50 5.87 3.37
N GLU A 94 19.05 4.61 3.20
CA GLU A 94 19.24 3.50 4.13
C GLU A 94 18.72 3.75 5.56
N VAL A 95 17.80 4.71 5.74
CA VAL A 95 17.18 5.06 7.02
C VAL A 95 15.76 4.50 7.17
N PHE A 96 15.20 3.91 6.12
CA PHE A 96 13.89 3.28 6.20
C PHE A 96 13.88 2.16 7.25
N PRO A 97 12.82 2.06 8.08
CA PRO A 97 12.73 1.03 9.11
C PRO A 97 12.89 -0.38 8.51
N ARG A 98 13.97 -1.07 8.92
CA ARG A 98 14.22 -2.45 8.51
C ARG A 98 13.12 -3.35 9.07
N SER A 99 12.68 -4.32 8.27
CA SER A 99 11.67 -5.31 8.67
C SER A 99 10.35 -4.68 9.14
N CYS A 100 9.98 -3.52 8.60
CA CYS A 100 8.67 -2.91 8.80
C CYS A 100 7.85 -2.87 7.50
N SER A 101 6.55 -3.14 7.61
CA SER A 101 5.56 -2.86 6.57
C SER A 101 4.65 -1.72 7.03
N LEU A 102 4.51 -0.67 6.22
CA LEU A 102 3.68 0.47 6.56
C LEU A 102 2.25 0.26 6.01
N ASN A 103 1.26 0.22 6.89
CA ASN A 103 -0.15 0.14 6.52
C ASN A 103 -0.81 1.51 6.60
N ILE A 104 -1.36 1.98 5.47
CA ILE A 104 -2.00 3.27 5.33
C ILE A 104 -3.50 3.06 5.08
N GLU A 105 -4.31 3.63 5.97
CA GLU A 105 -5.76 3.68 5.85
C GLU A 105 -6.17 5.12 5.53
N VAL A 106 -6.73 5.30 4.34
CA VAL A 106 -7.22 6.59 3.86
C VAL A 106 -8.71 6.68 4.17
N PRO A 107 -9.20 7.75 4.82
CA PRO A 107 -10.62 7.92 5.09
C PRO A 107 -11.43 8.12 3.81
N THR A 108 -12.75 7.85 3.88
CA THR A 108 -13.72 7.96 2.77
C THR A 108 -13.68 9.29 2.02
N SER A 109 -13.25 10.37 2.66
CA SER A 109 -13.17 11.71 2.05
C SER A 109 -11.79 12.33 2.36
N PRO A 110 -10.76 12.01 1.55
CA PRO A 110 -9.38 12.44 1.82
C PRO A 110 -9.21 13.96 1.76
N SER A 111 -9.98 14.65 0.92
CA SER A 111 -9.97 16.10 0.76
C SER A 111 -10.60 16.89 1.91
N THR A 112 -11.51 16.30 2.69
CA THR A 112 -12.28 17.02 3.73
C THR A 112 -11.47 17.32 5.00
N ASN A 113 -10.30 16.69 5.14
CA ASN A 113 -9.35 16.92 6.24
C ASN A 113 -8.09 17.68 5.82
N LYS A 114 -8.07 18.31 4.64
CA LYS A 114 -7.04 19.32 4.34
C LYS A 114 -7.26 20.51 5.27
N VAL A 115 -6.58 20.50 6.42
CA VAL A 115 -6.47 21.68 7.29
C VAL A 115 -5.71 22.73 6.47
N ASN A 116 -6.40 23.81 6.12
CA ASN A 116 -5.79 25.01 5.52
C ASN A 116 -4.77 25.64 6.47
#